data_AF-A0A024TS51-F1
#
_entry.id   AF-A0A024TS51-F1
#
_cell.length_a   1.000
_cell.length_b   1.000
_cell.length_c   1.000
_cell.angle_alpha   90.00
_cell.angle_beta   90.00
_cell.angle_gamma   90.00
#
_symmetry.space_group_name_H-M   'P 1'
#
loop_
_entity.id
_entity.type
_entity.pdbx_description
1 polymer ?
#
loop_
_entity_poly.entity_id
_entity_poly.type
_entity_poly.pdbx_seq_one_letter_code
_entity_poly.pdbx_strand_id
1 'polypeptide(L)'
;MSIWLRAGWRLGSVQGRYIYQSAGGDQFVGRAASGLNVNVTSFVALRPHFHGAALSDFQWDAILPGFTTFYPATFRSVIPFLLASLVYHCKWRKATLAVDHPLFLSHVWTSGTIPSLATHVLSGVLKNKISGLVATGIPPHIPLSLQVASVKSIVQKFKVEITKKLKKVPEEVGKELREHMHSSRGDPVTMDVLNNSLRVFGDTMLRRIELLTLPRATNCVAAVTGSPPTVPSTNEWWAYPRGLQTSKLSCPKGKVFDIWNLWWDGSRSDGVPPFRACTSKDFASRAEQSNFFKAKKVIFALLSCTTLSTQQIMVIDIPGRNKLFCDCLTALCHRLLGAINAADDGKRRIADMCYHSMYDQIKKQ
;
A
#
# COMPACT_ATOMS: atom_id res chain seq x y z
N MET A 1 -21.55 -10.68 17.00
CA MET A 1 -21.76 -12.13 16.77
C MET A 1 -20.43 -12.83 16.98
N SER A 2 -20.34 -13.67 18.01
CA SER A 2 -19.08 -14.17 18.59
C SER A 2 -18.40 -15.24 17.72
N ILE A 3 -17.06 -15.34 17.78
CA ILE A 3 -16.21 -16.23 16.98
C ILE A 3 -16.63 -17.70 16.98
N TRP A 4 -17.15 -18.22 18.08
CA TRP A 4 -17.56 -19.63 18.19
C TRP A 4 -18.75 -19.98 17.27
N LEU A 5 -19.67 -19.04 17.03
CA LEU A 5 -20.75 -19.20 16.03
C LEU A 5 -20.20 -19.28 14.61
N ARG A 6 -19.10 -18.56 14.32
CA ARG A 6 -18.43 -18.55 13.01
C ARG A 6 -17.51 -19.75 12.79
N ALA A 7 -16.93 -20.27 13.87
CA ALA A 7 -16.06 -21.45 13.84
C ALA A 7 -16.85 -22.77 13.89
N GLY A 8 -18.19 -22.72 14.00
CA GLY A 8 -19.04 -23.92 14.01
C GLY A 8 -18.90 -24.78 15.27
N TRP A 9 -18.42 -24.21 16.38
CA TRP A 9 -18.19 -24.96 17.61
C TRP A 9 -19.51 -25.27 18.32
N ARG A 10 -19.74 -26.54 18.66
CA ARG A 10 -20.87 -26.98 19.49
C ARG A 10 -20.40 -27.20 20.93
N LEU A 11 -20.66 -26.24 21.82
CA LEU A 11 -20.33 -26.36 23.25
C LEU A 11 -21.46 -26.96 24.12
N GLY A 12 -22.59 -27.37 23.53
CA GLY A 12 -23.70 -27.97 24.28
C GLY A 12 -24.25 -27.04 25.39
N SER A 13 -24.71 -27.61 26.50
CA SER A 13 -25.37 -26.89 27.61
C SER A 13 -24.44 -25.97 28.42
N VAL A 14 -23.11 -26.04 28.20
CA VAL A 14 -22.13 -25.21 28.93
C VAL A 14 -21.81 -23.88 28.24
N GLN A 15 -22.44 -23.61 27.09
CA GLN A 15 -22.21 -22.42 26.27
C GLN A 15 -22.37 -21.09 27.04
N GLY A 16 -23.40 -20.97 27.87
CA GLY A 16 -23.67 -19.76 28.64
C GLY A 16 -22.77 -19.57 29.88
N ARG A 17 -22.01 -20.58 30.29
CA ARG A 17 -21.19 -20.55 31.51
C ARG A 17 -19.73 -20.14 31.27
N TYR A 18 -19.20 -20.40 30.07
CA TYR A 18 -17.76 -20.20 29.79
C TYR A 18 -17.47 -19.21 28.66
N ILE A 19 -18.46 -18.80 27.87
CA ILE A 19 -18.25 -17.86 26.78
C ILE A 19 -18.93 -16.53 27.11
N TYR A 20 -18.17 -15.66 27.77
CA TYR A 20 -18.55 -14.25 27.88
C TYR A 20 -18.35 -13.59 26.52
N GLN A 21 -19.45 -13.10 25.92
CA GLN A 21 -19.40 -12.35 24.68
C GLN A 21 -18.67 -11.02 24.91
N SER A 22 -17.35 -11.04 24.69
CA SER A 22 -16.52 -9.84 24.73
C SER A 22 -15.91 -9.58 23.35
N ALA A 23 -15.75 -8.30 23.00
CA ALA A 23 -15.16 -7.90 21.73
C ALA A 23 -13.69 -8.36 21.59
N GLY A 24 -12.99 -8.60 22.70
CA GLY A 24 -11.57 -8.96 22.71
C GLY A 24 -11.26 -10.27 22.01
N GLY A 25 -12.10 -11.30 22.20
CA GLY A 25 -11.92 -12.61 21.55
C GLY A 25 -12.01 -12.53 20.02
N ASP A 26 -13.05 -11.87 19.51
CA ASP A 26 -13.24 -11.67 18.07
C ASP A 26 -12.11 -10.84 17.45
N GLN A 27 -11.63 -9.80 18.16
CA GLN A 27 -10.51 -8.98 17.69
C GLN A 27 -9.20 -9.77 17.63
N PHE A 28 -8.92 -10.59 18.65
CA PHE A 28 -7.71 -11.42 18.71
C PHE A 28 -7.73 -12.46 17.59
N VAL A 29 -8.82 -13.21 17.47
CA VAL A 29 -8.95 -14.24 16.42
C VAL A 29 -8.94 -13.62 15.04
N GLY A 30 -9.54 -12.44 14.86
CA GLY A 30 -9.47 -11.70 13.59
C GLY A 30 -8.03 -11.39 13.15
N ARG A 31 -7.15 -11.02 14.09
CA ARG A 31 -5.71 -10.82 13.81
C ARG A 31 -4.98 -12.12 13.52
N ALA A 32 -5.22 -13.16 14.30
CA ALA A 32 -4.61 -14.46 14.06
C ALA A 32 -5.01 -15.01 12.67
N ALA A 33 -6.29 -14.89 12.32
CA ALA A 33 -6.83 -15.31 11.03
C ALA A 33 -6.28 -14.50 9.84
N SER A 34 -5.76 -13.28 10.06
CA SER A 34 -5.05 -12.54 9.01
C SER A 34 -3.60 -12.98 8.83
N GLY A 35 -3.20 -14.11 9.40
CA GLY A 35 -1.86 -14.68 9.25
C GLY A 35 -0.78 -14.03 10.11
N LEU A 36 -1.15 -13.20 11.09
CA LEU A 36 -0.19 -12.61 12.01
C LEU A 36 0.24 -13.64 13.05
N ASN A 37 1.55 -13.79 13.24
CA ASN A 37 2.09 -14.70 14.25
C ASN A 37 1.91 -14.10 15.65
N VAL A 38 1.16 -14.80 16.50
CA VAL A 38 0.77 -14.40 17.87
C VAL A 38 1.95 -14.25 18.82
N ASN A 39 3.10 -14.84 18.49
CA ASN A 39 4.28 -14.92 19.35
C ASN A 39 5.34 -13.86 19.04
N VAL A 40 5.07 -12.97 18.08
CA VAL A 40 6.04 -11.94 17.65
C VAL A 40 5.43 -10.55 17.68
N THR A 41 6.27 -9.53 17.85
CA THR A 41 5.84 -8.13 17.98
C THR A 41 5.13 -7.60 16.75
N SER A 42 5.30 -8.20 15.56
CA SER A 42 4.53 -7.85 14.37
C SER A 42 3.04 -8.19 14.48
N PHE A 43 2.61 -8.94 15.52
CA PHE A 43 1.19 -9.18 15.80
C PHE A 43 0.40 -7.88 16.04
N VAL A 44 1.06 -6.82 16.50
CA VAL A 44 0.46 -5.49 16.71
C VAL A 44 0.66 -4.55 15.52
N ALA A 45 1.11 -5.06 14.38
CA ALA A 45 1.18 -4.27 13.16
C ALA A 45 -0.21 -3.74 12.81
N LEU A 46 -0.27 -2.46 12.48
CA LEU A 46 -1.46 -1.84 11.93
C LEU A 46 -1.53 -2.16 10.45
N ARG A 47 -2.74 -2.42 9.97
CA ARG A 47 -2.99 -2.49 8.53
C ARG A 47 -2.60 -1.15 7.88
N PRO A 48 -2.06 -1.16 6.66
CA PRO A 48 -1.89 0.05 5.88
C PRO A 48 -3.23 0.80 5.77
N HIS A 49 -3.19 2.12 5.94
CA HIS A 49 -4.40 2.94 5.95
C HIS A 49 -4.09 4.37 5.54
N PHE A 50 -5.13 5.13 5.21
CA PHE A 50 -5.06 6.57 4.99
C PHE A 50 -5.57 7.32 6.22
N HIS A 51 -5.18 8.58 6.34
CA HIS A 51 -5.81 9.51 7.26
C HIS A 51 -6.95 10.24 6.51
N GLY A 52 -8.19 10.06 6.97
CA GLY A 52 -9.36 10.63 6.29
C GLY A 52 -9.69 9.95 4.96
N ALA A 53 -10.43 10.67 4.10
CA ALA A 53 -10.82 10.20 2.78
C ALA A 53 -9.65 10.30 1.79
N ALA A 54 -9.21 9.16 1.26
CA ALA A 54 -8.08 9.09 0.32
C ALA A 54 -8.46 9.53 -1.10
N LEU A 55 -9.71 9.32 -1.50
CA LEU A 55 -10.26 9.57 -2.82
C LEU A 55 -11.70 10.07 -2.69
N SER A 56 -12.14 10.90 -3.63
CA SER A 56 -13.55 11.27 -3.77
C SER A 56 -14.38 10.10 -4.34
N ASP A 57 -15.70 10.16 -4.19
CA ASP A 57 -16.61 9.13 -4.73
C ASP A 57 -16.43 8.93 -6.25
N PHE A 58 -16.23 10.02 -7.00
CA PHE A 58 -15.94 9.96 -8.43
C PHE A 58 -14.62 9.22 -8.72
N GLN A 59 -13.57 9.48 -7.95
CA GLN A 59 -12.28 8.78 -8.10
C GLN A 59 -12.39 7.30 -7.73
N TRP A 60 -13.24 6.95 -6.76
CA TRP A 60 -13.51 5.57 -6.42
C TRP A 60 -14.23 4.83 -7.55
N ASP A 61 -15.29 5.41 -8.13
CA ASP A 61 -16.01 4.82 -9.25
C ASP A 61 -15.13 4.67 -10.51
N ALA A 62 -14.11 5.52 -10.65
CA ALA A 62 -13.13 5.41 -11.73
C ALA A 62 -12.23 4.17 -11.58
N ILE A 63 -11.77 3.85 -10.36
CA ILE A 63 -10.85 2.71 -10.13
C ILE A 63 -11.57 1.39 -9.79
N LEU A 64 -12.79 1.49 -9.27
CA LEU A 64 -13.65 0.37 -8.89
C LEU A 64 -15.06 0.68 -9.39
N PRO A 65 -15.42 0.23 -10.61
CA PRO A 65 -16.72 0.51 -11.20
C PRO A 65 -17.87 0.09 -10.29
N GLY A 66 -18.82 1.01 -10.08
CA GLY A 66 -19.98 0.80 -9.22
C GLY A 66 -19.67 0.89 -7.73
N PHE A 67 -18.57 1.52 -7.33
CA PHE A 67 -18.25 1.79 -5.93
C PHE A 67 -19.45 2.39 -5.21
N THR A 68 -20.04 3.46 -5.75
CA THR A 68 -21.16 4.17 -5.11
C THR A 68 -22.51 3.48 -5.26
N THR A 69 -22.70 2.69 -6.33
CA THR A 69 -24.01 2.15 -6.72
C THR A 69 -24.21 0.68 -6.35
N PHE A 70 -23.19 -0.16 -6.49
CA PHE A 70 -23.28 -1.61 -6.31
C PHE A 70 -22.89 -2.05 -4.89
N TYR A 71 -21.91 -1.40 -4.28
CA TYR A 71 -21.37 -1.86 -3.00
C TYR A 71 -22.06 -1.21 -1.78
N PRO A 72 -22.54 -2.02 -0.81
CA PRO A 72 -23.17 -1.48 0.40
C PRO A 72 -22.15 -0.68 1.22
N ALA A 73 -22.64 0.30 1.98
CA ALA A 73 -21.80 1.19 2.80
C ALA A 73 -20.88 0.42 3.77
N THR A 74 -21.37 -0.69 4.32
CA THR A 74 -20.59 -1.59 5.20
C THR A 74 -19.38 -2.18 4.47
N PHE A 75 -19.52 -2.58 3.21
CA PHE A 75 -18.42 -3.08 2.41
C PHE A 75 -17.50 -1.95 1.93
N ARG A 76 -18.05 -0.79 1.54
CA ARG A 76 -17.24 0.38 1.17
C ARG A 76 -16.27 0.81 2.28
N SER A 77 -16.63 0.61 3.55
CA SER A 77 -15.77 0.93 4.69
C SER A 77 -14.43 0.18 4.71
N VAL A 78 -14.32 -1.00 4.08
CA VAL A 78 -13.09 -1.80 4.04
C VAL A 78 -12.22 -1.52 2.81
N ILE A 79 -12.79 -0.97 1.74
CA ILE A 79 -12.11 -0.72 0.47
C ILE A 79 -10.91 0.24 0.59
N PRO A 80 -10.97 1.34 1.37
CA PRO A 80 -9.80 2.20 1.59
C PRO A 80 -8.59 1.45 2.18
N PHE A 81 -8.82 0.45 3.04
CA PHE A 81 -7.74 -0.37 3.60
C PHE A 81 -7.17 -1.35 2.57
N LEU A 82 -8.00 -1.87 1.66
CA LEU A 82 -7.53 -2.66 0.53
C LEU A 82 -6.66 -1.80 -0.38
N LEU A 83 -7.09 -0.58 -0.74
CA LEU A 83 -6.30 0.34 -1.56
C LEU A 83 -4.98 0.73 -0.86
N ALA A 84 -5.01 1.04 0.43
CA ALA A 84 -3.80 1.34 1.19
C ALA A 84 -2.83 0.15 1.22
N SER A 85 -3.35 -1.07 1.40
CA SER A 85 -2.56 -2.30 1.33
C SER A 85 -1.95 -2.48 -0.06
N LEU A 86 -2.76 -2.26 -1.11
CA LEU A 86 -2.36 -2.23 -2.51
C LEU A 86 -1.15 -1.30 -2.73
N VAL A 87 -1.25 -0.06 -2.26
CA VAL A 87 -0.18 0.94 -2.39
C VAL A 87 1.06 0.58 -1.57
N TYR A 88 0.88 0.19 -0.31
CA TYR A 88 1.99 -0.14 0.61
C TYR A 88 2.86 -1.29 0.09
N HIS A 89 2.27 -2.37 -0.42
CA HIS A 89 3.03 -3.52 -0.96
C HIS A 89 3.22 -3.47 -2.49
N CYS A 90 3.07 -2.30 -3.13
CA CYS A 90 3.22 -2.18 -4.59
C CYS A 90 4.57 -2.70 -5.10
N LYS A 91 5.68 -2.29 -4.46
CA LYS A 91 7.04 -2.73 -4.82
C LYS A 91 7.19 -4.24 -4.75
N TRP A 92 6.75 -4.85 -3.64
CA TRP A 92 6.82 -6.29 -3.45
C TRP A 92 5.97 -7.05 -4.48
N ARG A 93 4.76 -6.58 -4.79
CA ARG A 93 3.92 -7.19 -5.82
C ARG A 93 4.54 -7.13 -7.21
N LYS A 94 5.12 -6.00 -7.61
CA LYS A 94 5.82 -5.88 -8.89
C LYS A 94 7.04 -6.81 -8.98
N ALA A 95 7.70 -7.07 -7.85
CA ALA A 95 8.84 -8.00 -7.80
C ALA A 95 8.45 -9.48 -7.75
N THR A 96 7.25 -9.81 -7.26
CA THR A 96 6.84 -11.20 -6.97
C THR A 96 5.86 -11.77 -7.99
N LEU A 97 4.99 -10.94 -8.56
CA LEU A 97 4.01 -11.38 -9.56
C LEU A 97 4.62 -11.32 -10.96
N ALA A 98 4.13 -12.19 -11.84
CA ALA A 98 4.48 -12.15 -13.25
C ALA A 98 4.11 -10.80 -13.87
N VAL A 99 4.91 -10.33 -14.83
CA VAL A 99 4.72 -9.01 -15.48
C VAL A 99 3.38 -8.89 -16.22
N ASP A 100 2.81 -10.02 -16.65
CA ASP A 100 1.52 -10.13 -17.33
C ASP A 100 0.35 -10.48 -16.38
N HIS A 101 0.58 -10.43 -15.06
CA HIS A 101 -0.43 -10.77 -14.08
C HIS A 101 -1.67 -9.85 -14.22
N PRO A 102 -2.92 -10.38 -14.26
CA PRO A 102 -4.13 -9.61 -14.56
C PRO A 102 -4.38 -8.40 -13.63
N LEU A 103 -3.85 -8.45 -12.41
CA LEU A 103 -3.88 -7.32 -11.48
C LEU A 103 -3.30 -6.03 -12.12
N PHE A 104 -2.23 -6.12 -12.92
CA PHE A 104 -1.58 -5.01 -13.63
C PHE A 104 -2.42 -4.40 -14.75
N LEU A 105 -3.53 -5.05 -15.13
CA LEU A 105 -4.48 -4.52 -16.09
C LEU A 105 -5.66 -3.78 -15.44
N SER A 106 -5.81 -3.90 -14.11
CA SER A 106 -6.91 -3.22 -13.40
C SER A 106 -6.75 -1.70 -13.42
N HIS A 107 -7.87 -0.97 -13.45
CA HIS A 107 -7.87 0.49 -13.49
C HIS A 107 -7.11 1.13 -12.34
N VAL A 108 -7.22 0.58 -11.12
CA VAL A 108 -6.45 1.07 -9.96
C VAL A 108 -4.94 1.04 -10.22
N TRP A 109 -4.47 0.10 -11.06
CA TRP A 109 -3.06 -0.07 -11.41
C TRP A 109 -2.65 0.80 -12.62
N THR A 110 -3.50 0.96 -13.62
CA THR A 110 -3.21 1.70 -14.85
C THR A 110 -3.45 3.22 -14.76
N SER A 111 -4.36 3.67 -13.88
CA SER A 111 -4.77 5.08 -13.75
C SER A 111 -3.70 6.03 -13.22
N GLY A 112 -2.64 5.49 -12.60
CA GLY A 112 -1.66 6.27 -11.83
C GLY A 112 -2.09 6.58 -10.39
N THR A 113 -3.17 5.97 -9.89
CA THR A 113 -3.63 6.19 -8.51
C THR A 113 -2.68 5.64 -7.44
N ILE A 114 -1.99 4.51 -7.68
CA ILE A 114 -1.00 4.01 -6.71
C ILE A 114 0.13 5.00 -6.46
N PRO A 115 0.90 5.43 -7.50
CA PRO A 115 2.06 6.26 -7.25
C PRO A 115 1.66 7.58 -6.61
N SER A 116 0.50 8.16 -6.96
CA SER A 116 0.02 9.40 -6.34
C SER A 116 -0.32 9.25 -4.86
N LEU A 117 -0.77 8.06 -4.43
CA LEU A 117 -1.15 7.81 -3.03
C LEU A 117 0.00 7.28 -2.17
N ALA A 118 1.17 6.97 -2.74
CA ALA A 118 2.27 6.32 -2.03
C ALA A 118 2.74 7.09 -0.78
N THR A 119 2.78 8.42 -0.83
CA THR A 119 3.19 9.28 0.28
C THR A 119 2.11 9.44 1.37
N HIS A 120 0.86 9.10 1.06
CA HIS A 120 -0.29 9.28 1.94
C HIS A 120 -0.61 8.03 2.77
N VAL A 121 0.01 6.90 2.45
CA VAL A 121 -0.21 5.65 3.17
C VAL A 121 0.54 5.66 4.50
N LEU A 122 -0.23 5.46 5.57
CA LEU A 122 0.27 5.27 6.91
C LEU A 122 0.37 3.78 7.24
N SER A 123 1.40 3.46 8.03
CA SER A 123 1.55 2.18 8.72
C SER A 123 1.87 2.44 10.19
N GLY A 124 2.07 1.39 10.96
CA GLY A 124 2.51 1.56 12.34
C GLY A 124 2.38 0.30 13.17
N VAL A 125 2.73 0.45 14.44
CA VAL A 125 2.74 -0.60 15.45
C VAL A 125 1.93 -0.08 16.63
N LEU A 126 1.00 -0.89 17.14
CA LEU A 126 0.14 -0.61 18.29
C LEU A 126 -0.85 0.55 18.11
N LYS A 127 -0.38 1.78 17.89
CA LYS A 127 -1.20 2.97 17.67
C LYS A 127 -0.50 3.91 16.70
N ASN A 128 -1.23 4.37 15.69
CA ASN A 128 -0.77 5.46 14.83
C ASN A 128 -1.26 6.79 15.43
N LYS A 129 -0.33 7.74 15.63
CA LYS A 129 -0.64 9.03 16.28
C LYS A 129 -1.41 10.00 15.38
N ILE A 130 -1.24 9.89 14.06
CA ILE A 130 -1.85 10.79 13.07
C ILE A 130 -3.29 10.36 12.83
N SER A 131 -3.50 9.08 12.51
CA SER A 131 -4.84 8.57 12.23
C SER A 131 -5.65 8.19 13.47
N GLY A 132 -4.99 8.05 14.62
CA GLY A 132 -5.60 7.51 15.83
C GLY A 132 -5.90 6.01 15.76
N LEU A 133 -5.54 5.32 14.67
CA LEU A 133 -5.82 3.89 14.52
C LEU A 133 -5.07 3.07 15.58
N VAL A 134 -5.81 2.25 16.33
CA VAL A 134 -5.28 1.40 17.41
C VAL A 134 -5.44 -0.07 17.05
N ALA A 135 -4.41 -0.86 17.36
CA ALA A 135 -4.44 -2.29 17.28
C ALA A 135 -5.32 -2.86 18.42
N THR A 136 -6.29 -3.68 18.07
CA THR A 136 -7.20 -4.34 19.01
C THR A 136 -6.93 -5.85 19.07
N GLY A 137 -7.44 -6.54 20.08
CA GLY A 137 -7.25 -7.99 20.21
C GLY A 137 -5.79 -8.40 20.45
N ILE A 138 -5.06 -7.62 21.23
CA ILE A 138 -3.64 -7.85 21.49
C ILE A 138 -3.49 -8.65 22.79
N PRO A 139 -2.76 -9.77 22.80
CA PRO A 139 -2.49 -10.51 24.02
C PRO A 139 -1.45 -9.77 24.89
N PRO A 140 -1.52 -9.87 26.24
CA PRO A 140 -0.70 -9.08 27.16
C PRO A 140 0.82 -9.22 26.99
N HIS A 141 1.29 -10.38 26.52
CA HIS A 141 2.73 -10.63 26.34
C HIS A 141 3.34 -9.79 25.22
N ILE A 142 2.55 -9.31 24.24
CA ILE A 142 3.09 -8.56 23.12
C ILE A 142 3.46 -7.12 23.51
N PRO A 143 2.61 -6.32 24.20
CA PRO A 143 3.00 -5.03 24.75
C PRO A 143 4.21 -5.13 25.68
N LEU A 144 4.27 -6.18 26.52
CA LEU A 144 5.44 -6.44 27.37
C LEU A 144 6.70 -6.70 26.52
N SER A 145 6.58 -7.51 25.48
CA SER A 145 7.70 -7.78 24.55
C SER A 145 8.19 -6.51 23.85
N LEU A 146 7.30 -5.58 23.51
CA LEU A 146 7.67 -4.27 22.94
C LEU A 146 8.43 -3.41 23.96
N GLN A 147 7.98 -3.37 25.22
CA GLN A 147 8.67 -2.64 26.28
C GLN A 147 10.06 -3.20 26.54
N VAL A 148 10.18 -4.54 26.63
CA VAL A 148 11.47 -5.22 26.78
C VAL A 148 12.40 -4.94 25.60
N ALA A 149 11.89 -4.98 24.36
CA ALA A 149 12.67 -4.63 23.18
C ALA A 149 13.14 -3.17 23.20
N SER A 150 12.30 -2.24 23.66
CA SER A 150 12.65 -0.82 23.84
C SER A 150 13.77 -0.66 24.87
N VAL A 151 13.64 -1.27 26.05
CA VAL A 151 14.66 -1.24 27.11
C VAL A 151 15.97 -1.83 26.61
N LYS A 152 15.93 -2.98 25.93
CA LYS A 152 17.12 -3.60 25.31
C LYS A 152 17.83 -2.65 24.34
N SER A 153 17.07 -1.92 23.52
CA SER A 153 17.61 -0.91 22.59
C SER A 153 18.26 0.25 23.33
N ILE A 154 17.64 0.76 24.39
CA ILE A 154 18.18 1.83 25.23
C ILE A 154 19.49 1.39 25.88
N VAL A 155 19.53 0.19 26.47
CA VAL A 155 20.74 -0.37 27.10
C VAL A 155 21.88 -0.54 26.10
N GLN A 156 21.58 -0.99 24.87
CA GLN A 156 22.58 -1.11 23.80
C GLN A 156 23.15 0.27 23.40
N LYS A 157 22.29 1.27 23.21
CA LYS A 157 22.73 2.64 22.90
C LYS A 157 23.57 3.23 24.02
N PHE A 158 23.14 3.04 25.27
CA PHE A 158 23.86 3.48 26.45
C PHE A 158 25.25 2.82 26.55
N LYS A 159 25.35 1.51 26.32
CA LYS A 159 26.63 0.79 26.26
C LYS A 159 27.57 1.38 25.22
N VAL A 160 27.07 1.66 24.02
CA VAL A 160 27.87 2.26 22.94
C VAL A 160 28.35 3.66 23.32
N GLU A 161 27.47 4.49 23.88
CA GLU A 161 27.83 5.84 24.30
C GLU A 161 28.84 5.87 25.44
N ILE A 162 28.65 5.02 26.46
CA ILE A 162 29.62 4.86 27.56
C ILE A 162 30.97 4.39 27.04
N THR A 163 30.99 3.37 26.19
CA THR A 163 32.24 2.84 25.63
C THR A 163 32.97 3.92 24.83
N LYS A 164 32.23 4.75 24.08
CA LYS A 164 32.77 5.89 23.35
C LYS A 164 33.36 6.96 24.28
N LYS A 165 32.67 7.30 25.37
CA LYS A 165 33.14 8.30 26.35
C LYS A 165 34.33 7.79 27.16
N LEU A 166 34.28 6.55 27.64
CA LEU A 166 35.38 5.92 28.37
C LEU A 166 36.68 5.86 27.56
N LYS A 167 36.60 5.60 26.25
CA LYS A 167 37.78 5.64 25.36
C LYS A 167 38.45 7.01 25.29
N LYS A 168 37.71 8.11 25.53
CA LYS A 168 38.24 9.47 25.51
C LYS A 168 38.84 9.91 26.85
N VAL A 169 38.51 9.22 27.94
CA VAL A 169 38.97 9.59 29.29
C VAL A 169 40.50 9.60 29.41
N PRO A 170 41.27 8.61 28.91
CA PRO A 170 42.73 8.65 29.01
C PRO A 170 43.35 9.83 28.26
N GLU A 171 42.77 10.24 27.13
CA GLU A 171 43.25 11.39 26.35
C GLU A 171 42.97 12.71 27.08
N GLU A 172 41.76 12.87 27.64
CA GLU A 172 41.38 14.04 28.43
C GLU A 172 42.19 14.15 29.73
N VAL A 173 42.35 13.04 30.47
CA VAL A 173 43.18 12.99 31.68
C VAL A 173 44.65 13.26 31.35
N GLY A 174 45.17 12.67 30.27
CA GLY A 174 46.55 12.91 29.84
C GLY A 174 46.79 14.36 29.42
N LYS A 175 45.80 15.02 28.80
CA LYS A 175 45.86 16.44 28.45
C LYS A 175 45.91 17.31 29.71
N GLU A 176 44.97 17.10 30.64
CA GLU A 176 44.87 17.87 31.88
C GLU A 176 46.12 17.73 32.76
N LEU A 177 46.67 16.50 32.87
CA LEU A 177 47.87 16.24 33.65
C LEU A 177 49.10 16.95 33.06
N ARG A 178 49.23 16.99 31.72
CA ARG A 178 50.29 17.74 31.03
C ARG A 178 50.15 19.25 31.23
N GLU A 179 48.95 19.79 31.14
CA GLU A 179 48.67 21.22 31.36
C GLU A 179 48.95 21.64 32.81
N HIS A 180 48.64 20.78 33.79
CA HIS A 180 49.00 21.01 35.20
C HIS A 180 50.51 20.90 35.46
N MET A 181 51.21 19.96 34.82
CA MET A 181 52.67 19.83 34.96
C MET A 181 53.44 21.03 34.38
N HIS A 182 52.91 21.70 33.36
CA HIS A 182 53.53 22.91 32.81
C HIS A 182 53.27 24.16 33.67
N SER A 183 52.18 24.18 34.44
CA SER A 183 51.79 25.31 35.30
C SER A 183 52.44 25.29 36.69
N SER A 184 52.85 24.11 37.18
CA SER A 184 53.46 23.95 38.51
C SER A 184 54.92 23.49 38.41
N ARG A 185 55.84 24.42 38.17
CA ARG A 185 57.28 24.17 38.30
C ARG A 185 57.66 24.13 39.79
N GLY A 186 57.62 22.96 40.43
CA GLY A 186 58.26 22.82 41.74
C GLY A 186 57.97 21.57 42.55
N ASP A 187 56.75 21.03 42.55
CA ASP A 187 56.38 19.99 43.51
C ASP A 187 56.20 18.60 42.87
N PRO A 188 56.76 17.53 43.46
CA PRO A 188 56.55 16.16 42.98
C PRO A 188 55.07 15.80 43.16
N VAL A 189 54.47 15.23 42.12
CA VAL A 189 53.11 14.67 42.18
C VAL A 189 53.11 13.53 43.22
N THR A 190 52.69 13.83 44.44
CA THR A 190 52.53 12.85 45.51
C THR A 190 51.33 11.96 45.21
N MET A 191 51.40 10.68 45.59
CA MET A 191 50.29 9.71 45.42
C MET A 191 48.97 10.19 46.04
N ASP A 192 49.03 11.07 47.05
CA ASP A 192 47.85 11.68 47.67
C ASP A 192 47.14 12.68 46.76
N VAL A 193 47.88 13.45 45.94
CA VAL A 193 47.29 14.36 44.94
C VAL A 193 46.58 13.55 43.87
N LEU A 194 47.20 12.47 43.40
CA LEU A 194 46.59 11.58 42.40
C LEU A 194 45.33 10.88 42.93
N ASN A 195 45.37 10.36 44.16
CA ASN A 195 44.23 9.71 44.79
C ASN A 195 43.07 10.69 45.04
N ASN A 196 43.37 11.93 45.45
CA ASN A 196 42.35 12.97 45.60
C ASN A 196 41.75 13.39 44.26
N SER A 197 42.57 13.55 43.20
CA SER A 197 42.06 13.85 41.85
C SER A 197 41.17 12.73 41.30
N LEU A 198 41.53 11.45 41.53
CA LEU A 198 40.71 10.30 41.13
C LEU A 198 39.39 10.24 41.90
N ARG A 199 39.37 10.57 43.20
CA ARG A 199 38.13 10.70 43.98
C ARG A 199 37.23 11.81 43.45
N VAL A 200 37.79 13.01 43.23
CA VAL A 200 37.02 14.16 42.71
C VAL A 200 36.46 13.86 41.33
N PHE A 201 37.22 13.17 40.47
CA PHE A 201 36.74 12.70 39.18
C PHE A 201 35.60 11.68 39.31
N GLY A 202 35.73 10.70 40.21
CA GLY A 202 34.69 9.72 40.54
C GLY A 202 33.39 10.37 41.01
N ASP A 203 33.49 11.32 41.93
CA ASP A 203 32.33 12.06 42.48
C ASP A 203 31.66 12.93 41.40
N THR A 204 32.45 13.55 40.52
CA THR A 204 31.94 14.36 39.39
C THR A 204 31.20 13.50 38.36
N MET A 205 31.71 12.30 38.08
CA MET A 205 31.07 11.34 37.19
C MET A 205 29.74 10.83 37.76
N LEU A 206 29.69 10.48 39.04
CA LEU A 206 28.47 10.03 39.72
C LEU A 206 27.39 11.12 39.69
N ARG A 207 27.75 12.39 39.96
CA ARG A 207 26.83 13.53 39.86
C ARG A 207 26.26 13.74 38.46
N ARG A 208 27.07 13.55 37.42
CA ARG A 208 26.60 13.66 36.03
C ARG A 208 25.67 12.51 35.63
N ILE A 209 25.86 11.32 36.21
CA ILE A 209 24.96 10.18 36.00
C ILE A 209 23.60 10.42 36.68
N GLU A 210 23.59 10.99 37.89
CA GLU A 210 22.33 11.37 38.58
C GLU A 210 21.51 12.39 37.78
N LEU A 211 22.16 13.35 37.11
CA LEU A 211 21.49 14.35 36.27
C LEU A 211 20.88 13.76 34.98
N LEU A 212 21.35 12.59 34.52
CA LEU A 212 20.82 11.91 33.34
C LEU A 212 19.64 10.99 33.65
N THR A 213 19.39 10.68 34.92
CA THR A 213 18.31 9.78 35.38
C THR A 213 16.98 10.49 35.69
N LEU A 214 16.91 11.82 35.61
CA LEU A 214 15.66 12.57 35.81
C LEU A 214 14.87 12.75 34.49
N PRO A 215 13.53 12.57 34.50
CA PRO A 215 12.74 12.63 33.26
C PRO A 215 12.64 14.06 32.75
N ARG A 216 13.16 14.32 31.55
CA ARG A 216 13.01 15.62 30.88
C ARG A 216 11.74 15.61 30.02
N ALA A 217 10.71 16.33 30.46
CA ALA A 217 9.55 16.64 29.63
C ALA A 217 10.01 17.47 28.42
N THR A 218 9.72 17.00 27.20
CA THR A 218 10.00 17.76 25.98
C THR A 218 8.72 17.89 25.17
N ASN A 219 8.14 19.09 25.20
CA ASN A 219 7.12 19.53 24.27
C ASN A 219 7.79 19.92 22.96
N CYS A 220 7.34 19.35 21.84
CA CYS A 220 7.62 19.85 20.50
C CYS A 220 6.35 19.70 19.66
N VAL A 221 5.71 20.84 19.36
CA VAL A 221 4.66 20.95 18.36
C VAL A 221 5.29 21.65 17.16
N ALA A 222 5.32 20.98 16.01
CA ALA A 222 5.54 21.61 14.72
C ALA A 222 4.37 21.18 13.82
N ALA A 223 3.48 22.13 13.56
CA ALA A 223 2.40 21.99 12.60
C ALA A 223 2.97 22.22 11.19
N VAL A 224 2.81 21.24 10.31
CA VAL A 224 3.05 21.39 8.88
C VAL A 224 1.70 21.26 8.19
N THR A 225 1.14 22.38 7.77
CA THR A 225 -0.04 22.47 6.92
C THR A 225 0.39 22.34 5.46
N GLY A 226 0.25 21.14 4.90
CA GLY A 226 0.34 20.91 3.46
C GLY A 226 -1.05 20.99 2.82
N SER A 227 -1.22 21.89 1.86
CA SER A 227 -2.41 22.01 1.03
C SER A 227 -2.56 20.81 0.07
N PRO A 228 -3.80 20.45 -0.32
CA PRO A 228 -4.05 19.35 -1.25
C PRO A 228 -3.63 19.72 -2.69
N PRO A 229 -3.10 18.76 -3.47
CA PRO A 229 -2.77 19.00 -4.86
C PRO A 229 -4.03 19.14 -5.71
N THR A 230 -4.08 20.24 -6.45
CA THR A 230 -5.04 20.53 -7.52
C THR A 230 -5.00 19.43 -8.58
N VAL A 231 -6.17 18.92 -8.93
CA VAL A 231 -6.38 17.95 -10.01
C VAL A 231 -6.04 18.60 -11.36
N PRO A 232 -5.05 18.10 -12.13
CA PRO A 232 -4.94 18.48 -13.53
C PRO A 232 -6.05 17.77 -14.31
N SER A 233 -6.85 18.57 -15.01
CA SER A 233 -7.89 18.11 -15.90
C SER A 233 -7.34 17.16 -16.97
N THR A 234 -8.19 16.20 -17.30
CA THR A 234 -8.10 15.31 -18.46
C THR A 234 -7.92 16.10 -19.75
N ASN A 235 -6.75 15.99 -20.36
CA ASN A 235 -6.51 15.47 -21.71
C ASN A 235 -5.02 15.67 -22.01
N GLU A 236 -4.39 14.73 -22.72
CA GLU A 236 -3.02 14.89 -23.28
C GLU A 236 -1.80 14.54 -22.41
N TRP A 237 -1.92 13.76 -21.33
CA TRP A 237 -0.72 13.21 -20.66
C TRP A 237 0.18 12.40 -21.64
N TRP A 238 -0.40 11.90 -22.72
CA TRP A 238 0.24 11.12 -23.77
C TRP A 238 0.55 11.93 -25.06
N ALA A 239 0.18 13.21 -25.16
CA ALA A 239 0.32 13.99 -26.40
C ALA A 239 1.63 14.80 -26.54
N TYR A 240 2.50 14.78 -25.54
CA TYR A 240 3.85 15.35 -25.68
C TYR A 240 4.69 14.57 -26.72
N PRO A 241 5.56 15.26 -27.46
CA PRO A 241 5.67 15.12 -28.92
C PRO A 241 6.41 13.84 -29.31
N ARG A 242 5.72 12.91 -29.97
CA ARG A 242 6.27 11.84 -30.85
C ARG A 242 7.57 11.19 -30.38
N GLY A 243 7.75 11.07 -29.07
CA GLY A 243 8.73 10.22 -28.44
C GLY A 243 7.98 9.05 -27.84
N LEU A 244 7.44 8.15 -28.68
CA LEU A 244 7.27 6.77 -28.22
C LEU A 244 8.68 6.36 -27.80
N GLN A 245 8.95 6.38 -26.51
CA GLN A 245 10.25 6.13 -25.93
C GLN A 245 10.53 4.64 -26.09
N THR A 246 10.95 4.26 -27.30
CA THR A 246 11.91 3.21 -27.68
C THR A 246 11.80 1.80 -27.07
N SER A 247 10.75 1.47 -26.32
CA SER A 247 10.42 0.09 -25.95
C SER A 247 9.19 -0.32 -26.74
N LYS A 248 9.34 -1.30 -27.63
CA LYS A 248 8.21 -1.85 -28.37
C LYS A 248 7.14 -2.34 -27.39
N LEU A 249 5.87 -1.99 -27.64
CA LEU A 249 4.74 -2.22 -26.74
C LEU A 249 4.37 -3.71 -26.65
N SER A 250 3.77 -4.10 -25.53
CA SER A 250 3.15 -5.41 -25.37
C SER A 250 1.63 -5.33 -25.39
N CYS A 251 0.98 -6.28 -26.06
CA CYS A 251 -0.47 -6.43 -26.04
C CYS A 251 -0.85 -7.57 -25.07
N PRO A 252 -1.32 -7.25 -23.86
CA PRO A 252 -1.56 -8.24 -22.83
C PRO A 252 -2.73 -9.17 -23.19
N LYS A 253 -2.74 -10.36 -22.60
CA LYS A 253 -3.92 -11.22 -22.57
C LYS A 253 -4.78 -10.78 -21.37
N GLY A 254 -6.08 -10.56 -21.59
CA GLY A 254 -6.94 -10.01 -20.55
C GLY A 254 -8.40 -10.06 -20.93
N LYS A 255 -9.25 -9.54 -20.04
CA LYS A 255 -10.68 -9.45 -20.29
C LYS A 255 -10.95 -8.42 -21.39
N VAL A 256 -12.13 -8.52 -22.01
CA VAL A 256 -12.58 -7.49 -22.95
C VAL A 256 -12.60 -6.11 -22.28
N PHE A 257 -12.99 -6.04 -21.01
CA PHE A 257 -12.99 -4.80 -20.22
C PHE A 257 -11.59 -4.21 -20.05
N ASP A 258 -10.58 -5.03 -19.77
CA ASP A 258 -9.20 -4.56 -19.61
C ASP A 258 -8.68 -3.93 -20.92
N ILE A 259 -8.98 -4.56 -22.06
CA ILE A 259 -8.64 -4.03 -23.39
C ILE A 259 -9.42 -2.75 -23.70
N TRP A 260 -10.70 -2.67 -23.32
CA TRP A 260 -11.50 -1.45 -23.46
C TRP A 260 -10.84 -0.27 -22.72
N ASN A 261 -10.38 -0.50 -21.50
CA ASN A 261 -9.71 0.50 -20.69
C ASN A 261 -8.36 0.92 -21.31
N LEU A 262 -7.54 -0.04 -21.74
CA LEU A 262 -6.28 0.25 -22.45
C LEU A 262 -6.50 0.99 -23.78
N TRP A 263 -7.62 0.74 -24.47
CA TRP A 263 -7.98 1.42 -25.70
C TRP A 263 -8.17 2.92 -25.52
N TRP A 264 -8.82 3.30 -24.42
CA TRP A 264 -9.17 4.68 -24.16
C TRP A 264 -8.18 5.43 -23.25
N ASP A 265 -7.61 4.77 -22.25
CA ASP A 265 -6.80 5.44 -21.23
C ASP A 265 -5.32 5.07 -21.29
N GLY A 266 -4.97 3.91 -21.84
CA GLY A 266 -3.61 3.36 -21.78
C GLY A 266 -3.21 2.96 -20.35
N SER A 267 -1.91 2.90 -20.07
CA SER A 267 -1.37 2.75 -18.70
C SER A 267 -0.48 3.94 -18.39
N ARG A 268 -0.97 4.85 -17.54
CA ARG A 268 -0.16 5.98 -17.07
C ARG A 268 1.00 5.52 -16.20
N SER A 269 0.78 4.47 -15.41
CA SER A 269 1.79 3.90 -14.52
C SER A 269 2.99 3.32 -15.27
N ASP A 270 2.76 2.76 -16.46
CA ASP A 270 3.79 2.10 -17.26
C ASP A 270 4.15 2.89 -18.54
N GLY A 271 3.63 4.11 -18.69
CA GLY A 271 3.88 4.97 -19.85
C GLY A 271 3.32 4.44 -21.17
N VAL A 272 2.31 3.57 -21.12
CA VAL A 272 1.69 2.96 -22.31
C VAL A 272 0.62 3.90 -22.86
N PRO A 273 0.76 4.38 -24.11
CA PRO A 273 -0.25 5.25 -24.72
C PRO A 273 -1.55 4.47 -24.97
N PRO A 274 -2.69 5.15 -25.13
CA PRO A 274 -3.94 4.49 -25.44
C PRO A 274 -3.85 3.70 -26.75
N PHE A 275 -4.36 2.46 -26.76
CA PHE A 275 -4.24 1.56 -27.91
C PHE A 275 -4.91 2.09 -29.19
N ARG A 276 -5.89 3.00 -29.08
CA ARG A 276 -6.49 3.67 -30.25
C ARG A 276 -5.51 4.52 -31.05
N ALA A 277 -4.46 5.05 -30.40
CA ALA A 277 -3.42 5.86 -31.02
C ALA A 277 -2.25 5.00 -31.55
N CYS A 278 -2.28 3.70 -31.28
CA CYS A 278 -1.23 2.77 -31.67
C CYS A 278 -1.52 2.12 -33.04
N THR A 279 -0.46 1.68 -33.68
CA THR A 279 -0.45 0.89 -34.91
C THR A 279 0.19 -0.47 -34.65
N SER A 280 0.03 -1.43 -35.56
CA SER A 280 0.66 -2.74 -35.42
C SER A 280 2.20 -2.66 -35.37
N LYS A 281 2.82 -1.60 -35.92
CA LYS A 281 4.29 -1.47 -35.90
C LYS A 281 4.84 -1.11 -34.53
N ASP A 282 4.00 -0.64 -33.61
CA ASP A 282 4.41 -0.21 -32.28
C ASP A 282 4.62 -1.39 -31.31
N PHE A 283 4.20 -2.61 -31.68
CA PHE A 283 4.27 -3.81 -30.84
C PHE A 283 5.51 -4.67 -31.11
N ALA A 284 6.03 -5.32 -30.05
CA ALA A 284 7.37 -5.89 -30.07
C ALA A 284 7.55 -7.10 -30.99
N SER A 285 6.60 -8.01 -30.92
CA SER A 285 6.63 -9.31 -31.58
C SER A 285 5.45 -9.48 -32.54
N ARG A 286 5.59 -10.34 -33.55
CA ARG A 286 4.45 -10.70 -34.43
C ARG A 286 3.27 -11.27 -33.65
N ALA A 287 3.53 -11.96 -32.53
CA ALA A 287 2.49 -12.47 -31.66
C ALA A 287 1.67 -11.32 -31.02
N GLU A 288 2.34 -10.28 -30.53
CA GLU A 288 1.66 -9.09 -29.97
C GLU A 288 0.95 -8.27 -31.04
N GLN A 289 1.50 -8.19 -32.24
CA GLN A 289 0.82 -7.58 -33.39
C GLN A 289 -0.49 -8.30 -33.71
N SER A 290 -0.47 -9.65 -33.69
CA SER A 290 -1.67 -10.47 -33.84
C SER A 290 -2.66 -10.26 -32.71
N ASN A 291 -2.18 -10.21 -31.45
CA ASN A 291 -3.02 -9.91 -30.28
C ASN A 291 -3.68 -8.54 -30.39
N PHE A 292 -2.92 -7.50 -30.75
CA PHE A 292 -3.43 -6.16 -30.96
C PHE A 292 -4.48 -6.13 -32.08
N PHE A 293 -4.25 -6.85 -33.17
CA PHE A 293 -5.23 -6.97 -34.25
C PHE A 293 -6.55 -7.60 -33.76
N LYS A 294 -6.48 -8.68 -32.97
CA LYS A 294 -7.66 -9.31 -32.36
C LYS A 294 -8.38 -8.35 -31.42
N ALA A 295 -7.64 -7.69 -30.52
CA ALA A 295 -8.16 -6.68 -29.60
C ALA A 295 -8.87 -5.55 -30.36
N LYS A 296 -8.24 -4.99 -31.40
CA LYS A 296 -8.82 -3.95 -32.25
C LYS A 296 -10.12 -4.39 -32.92
N LYS A 297 -10.18 -5.63 -33.42
CA LYS A 297 -11.41 -6.19 -34.01
C LYS A 297 -12.55 -6.32 -32.99
N VAL A 298 -12.24 -6.76 -31.77
CA VAL A 298 -13.23 -6.83 -30.68
C VAL A 298 -13.74 -5.44 -30.30
N ILE A 299 -12.85 -4.46 -30.15
CA ILE A 299 -13.25 -3.08 -29.85
C ILE A 299 -14.12 -2.50 -30.96
N PHE A 300 -13.77 -2.70 -32.22
CA PHE A 300 -14.60 -2.21 -33.34
C PHE A 300 -15.97 -2.90 -33.39
N ALA A 301 -16.05 -4.18 -33.03
CA ALA A 301 -17.34 -4.86 -32.89
C ALA A 301 -18.19 -4.27 -31.76
N LEU A 302 -17.59 -3.93 -30.62
CA LEU A 302 -18.30 -3.22 -29.54
C LEU A 302 -18.75 -1.82 -29.99
N LEU A 303 -17.89 -1.07 -30.68
CA LEU A 303 -18.23 0.28 -31.15
C LEU A 303 -19.30 0.27 -32.23
N SER A 304 -19.47 -0.83 -32.98
CA SER A 304 -20.61 -0.98 -33.90
C SER A 304 -21.97 -1.07 -33.19
N CYS A 305 -21.98 -1.27 -31.87
CA CYS A 305 -23.19 -1.33 -31.05
C CYS A 305 -23.57 0.02 -30.43
N THR A 306 -22.82 1.11 -30.72
CA THR A 306 -23.14 2.46 -30.28
C THR A 306 -23.22 3.42 -31.46
N THR A 307 -24.02 4.48 -31.31
CA THR A 307 -24.11 5.59 -32.26
C THR A 307 -23.12 6.72 -31.97
N LEU A 308 -22.40 6.64 -30.84
CA LEU A 308 -21.46 7.67 -30.43
C LEU A 308 -20.19 7.64 -31.28
N SER A 309 -19.73 8.82 -31.68
CA SER A 309 -18.44 8.96 -32.37
C SER A 309 -17.27 8.74 -31.41
N THR A 310 -16.10 8.39 -31.96
CA THR A 310 -14.87 8.23 -31.16
C THR A 310 -14.52 9.51 -30.39
N GLN A 311 -14.76 10.69 -30.98
CA GLN A 311 -14.52 11.98 -30.32
C GLN A 311 -15.48 12.20 -29.14
N GLN A 312 -16.75 11.82 -29.28
CA GLN A 312 -17.71 11.91 -28.19
C GLN A 312 -17.31 11.00 -27.03
N ILE A 313 -16.93 9.75 -27.31
CA ILE A 313 -16.53 8.78 -26.27
C ILE A 313 -15.29 9.25 -25.51
N MET A 314 -14.36 9.94 -26.18
CA MET A 314 -13.14 10.47 -25.53
C MET A 314 -13.42 11.51 -24.45
N VAL A 315 -14.52 12.26 -24.56
CA VAL A 315 -14.89 13.32 -23.59
C VAL A 315 -15.70 12.75 -22.42
N ILE A 316 -16.22 11.53 -22.55
CA ILE A 316 -16.97 10.87 -21.48
C ILE A 316 -16.02 10.52 -20.33
N ASP A 317 -16.49 10.77 -19.11
CA ASP A 317 -15.80 10.37 -17.90
C ASP A 317 -15.62 8.84 -17.79
N ILE A 318 -14.78 8.40 -16.85
CA ILE A 318 -14.53 6.96 -16.68
C ILE A 318 -15.81 6.20 -16.31
N PRO A 319 -16.66 6.68 -15.36
CA PRO A 319 -17.91 6.01 -15.03
C PRO A 319 -18.87 5.89 -16.22
N GLY A 320 -19.03 6.95 -17.02
CA GLY A 320 -19.86 6.93 -18.21
C GLY A 320 -19.33 5.96 -19.27
N ARG A 321 -18.01 5.88 -19.47
CA ARG A 321 -17.40 4.89 -20.38
C ARG A 321 -17.56 3.46 -19.89
N ASN A 322 -17.53 3.21 -18.59
CA ASN A 322 -17.80 1.89 -18.02
C ASN A 322 -19.26 1.47 -18.26
N LYS A 323 -20.21 2.40 -18.12
CA LYS A 323 -21.61 2.14 -18.45
C LYS A 323 -21.78 1.85 -19.94
N LEU A 324 -21.20 2.69 -20.80
CA LEU A 324 -21.22 2.48 -22.26
C LEU A 324 -20.64 1.12 -22.66
N PHE A 325 -19.56 0.69 -22.01
CA PHE A 325 -18.99 -0.65 -22.22
C PHE A 325 -20.01 -1.75 -21.90
N CYS A 326 -20.67 -1.68 -20.75
CA CYS A 326 -21.67 -2.68 -20.36
C CYS A 326 -22.83 -2.75 -21.36
N ASP A 327 -23.31 -1.59 -21.82
CA ASP A 327 -24.40 -1.50 -22.80
C ASP A 327 -23.96 -2.09 -24.16
N CYS A 328 -22.77 -1.71 -24.65
CA CYS A 328 -22.22 -2.24 -25.90
C CYS A 328 -21.93 -3.74 -25.82
N LEU A 329 -21.39 -4.21 -24.70
CA LEU A 329 -21.09 -5.64 -24.48
C LEU A 329 -22.38 -6.45 -24.48
N THR A 330 -23.43 -5.96 -23.81
CA THR A 330 -24.74 -6.61 -23.76
C THR A 330 -25.35 -6.68 -25.16
N ALA A 331 -25.37 -5.57 -25.90
CA ALA A 331 -25.86 -5.52 -27.27
C ALA A 331 -25.05 -6.44 -28.22
N LEU A 332 -23.73 -6.45 -28.11
CA LEU A 332 -22.87 -7.34 -28.88
C LEU A 332 -23.16 -8.81 -28.56
N CYS A 333 -23.33 -9.14 -27.28
CA CYS A 333 -23.66 -10.50 -26.86
C CYS A 333 -25.02 -10.94 -27.38
N HIS A 334 -26.04 -10.09 -27.36
CA HIS A 334 -27.33 -10.40 -27.99
C HIS A 334 -27.19 -10.69 -29.49
N ARG A 335 -26.36 -9.91 -30.20
CA ARG A 335 -26.10 -10.13 -31.63
C ARG A 335 -25.28 -11.40 -31.90
N LEU A 336 -24.32 -11.72 -31.04
CA LEU A 336 -23.44 -12.90 -31.20
C LEU A 336 -24.07 -14.21 -30.73
N LEU A 337 -24.83 -14.15 -29.63
CA LEU A 337 -25.35 -15.30 -28.89
C LEU A 337 -26.86 -15.50 -29.01
N GLY A 338 -27.55 -14.71 -29.85
CA GLY A 338 -29.00 -14.77 -30.10
C GLY A 338 -29.55 -16.08 -30.70
N ALA A 339 -28.86 -17.22 -30.49
CA ALA A 339 -29.26 -18.55 -30.94
C ALA A 339 -29.03 -19.67 -29.90
N ILE A 340 -28.56 -19.39 -28.67
CA ILE A 340 -28.40 -20.40 -27.62
C ILE A 340 -29.28 -20.05 -26.43
N ASN A 341 -30.21 -20.96 -26.13
CA ASN A 341 -31.22 -20.89 -25.07
C ASN A 341 -30.69 -20.32 -23.76
N ALA A 342 -31.52 -19.48 -23.14
CA ALA A 342 -31.36 -18.88 -21.80
C ALA A 342 -31.26 -19.90 -20.64
N ALA A 343 -30.99 -21.18 -20.93
CA ALA A 343 -30.90 -22.28 -19.97
C ALA A 343 -29.46 -22.70 -19.63
N ASP A 344 -28.43 -22.20 -20.34
CA ASP A 344 -27.01 -22.54 -20.07
C ASP A 344 -26.22 -21.39 -19.40
N ASP A 345 -26.92 -20.41 -18.81
CA ASP A 345 -26.37 -19.20 -18.17
C ASP A 345 -25.61 -19.47 -16.85
N GLY A 346 -25.21 -20.73 -16.63
CA GLY A 346 -24.63 -21.20 -15.38
C GLY A 346 -23.10 -21.15 -15.28
N LYS A 347 -22.33 -20.85 -16.35
CA LYS A 347 -20.87 -21.18 -16.30
C LYS A 347 -19.85 -20.11 -16.68
N ARG A 348 -20.20 -18.99 -17.33
CA ARG A 348 -19.23 -17.88 -17.53
C ARG A 348 -19.94 -16.54 -17.46
N ARG A 349 -19.60 -15.73 -16.45
CA ARG A 349 -19.96 -14.30 -16.45
C ARG A 349 -19.40 -13.68 -17.72
N ILE A 350 -20.27 -13.23 -18.62
CA ILE A 350 -19.89 -12.62 -19.92
C ILE A 350 -18.87 -11.48 -19.72
N ALA A 351 -18.97 -10.75 -18.61
CA ALA A 351 -18.02 -9.71 -18.20
C ALA A 351 -16.58 -10.20 -17.95
N ASP A 352 -16.40 -11.50 -17.67
CA ASP A 352 -15.10 -12.13 -17.43
C ASP A 352 -14.48 -12.75 -18.69
N MET A 353 -15.10 -12.58 -19.86
CA MET A 353 -14.63 -13.16 -21.10
C MET A 353 -13.31 -12.51 -21.56
N CYS A 354 -12.36 -13.35 -21.99
CA CYS A 354 -11.13 -12.90 -22.64
C CYS A 354 -11.41 -12.37 -24.05
N TYR A 355 -10.71 -11.33 -24.49
CA TYR A 355 -10.90 -10.79 -25.84
C TYR A 355 -10.51 -11.77 -26.95
N HIS A 356 -9.61 -12.72 -26.70
CA HIS A 356 -9.33 -13.79 -27.68
C HIS A 356 -10.58 -14.64 -27.91
N SER A 357 -11.26 -15.05 -26.84
CA SER A 357 -12.49 -15.83 -26.94
C SER A 357 -13.61 -15.03 -27.61
N MET A 358 -13.73 -13.73 -27.29
CA MET A 358 -14.69 -12.85 -27.95
C MET A 358 -14.39 -12.69 -29.44
N TYR A 359 -13.12 -12.53 -29.80
CA TYR A 359 -12.67 -12.46 -31.20
C TYR A 359 -13.05 -13.73 -31.97
N ASP A 360 -12.82 -14.91 -31.37
CA ASP A 360 -13.15 -16.18 -32.00
C ASP A 360 -14.68 -16.32 -32.22
N GLN A 361 -15.52 -15.78 -31.34
CA GLN A 361 -16.97 -15.74 -31.55
C GLN A 361 -17.37 -14.77 -32.67
N ILE A 362 -16.75 -13.59 -32.73
CA ILE A 362 -16.99 -12.61 -33.80
C ILE A 362 -16.60 -13.18 -35.17
N LYS A 363 -15.52 -13.97 -35.25
CA LYS A 363 -15.05 -14.56 -36.50
C LYS A 363 -15.95 -15.69 -37.02
N LYS A 364 -16.77 -16.30 -36.16
CA LYS A 364 -17.67 -17.40 -36.54
C LYS A 364 -18.95 -16.93 -37.22
N GLN A 365 -19.33 -15.66 -37.03
CA GLN A 365 -20.36 -14.99 -37.82
C GLN A 365 -19.77 -14.53 -39.15
#